data_AF-A0A1P8YAN4-F1
#
_entry.id   AF-A0A1P8YAN4-F1
#
_cell.length_a   1.000
_cell.length_b   1.000
_cell.length_c   1.000
_cell.angle_alpha   90.00
_cell.angle_beta   90.00
_cell.angle_gamma   90.00
#
_symmetry.space_group_name_H-M   'P 1'
#
loop_
_entity.id
_entity.type
_entity.pdbx_description
1 polymer ?
#
loop_
_entity_poly.entity_id
_entity_poly.type
_entity_poly.pdbx_seq_one_letter_code
_entity_poly.pdbx_strand_id
1 'polypeptide(L)'
;MVSGILTFAYFVVFDIRGWTPGKKMLGLSVRGPGGGNPTPQQASIREAFNLLNIIPFIGGLLSLIAVIVIAVTINSSPTKQGKHDELAGGTQVVRG
;
A
#
# COMPACT_ATOMS: atom_id res chain seq x y z
N MET A 1 17.36 -2.74 -6.20
CA MET A 1 16.81 -2.24 -7.48
C MET A 1 15.77 -3.19 -8.06
N VAL A 2 16.14 -4.41 -8.52
CA VAL A 2 15.16 -5.38 -9.07
C VAL A 2 14.12 -5.82 -8.04
N SER A 3 14.51 -5.98 -6.77
CA SER A 3 13.58 -6.35 -5.70
C SER A 3 12.45 -5.34 -5.48
N GLY A 4 12.71 -4.04 -5.60
CA GLY A 4 11.70 -2.99 -5.40
C GLY A 4 10.62 -2.99 -6.48
N ILE A 5 11.03 -3.19 -7.74
CA ILE A 5 10.09 -3.30 -8.88
C ILE A 5 9.24 -4.56 -8.75
N LEU A 6 9.85 -5.70 -8.43
CA LEU A 6 9.13 -6.96 -8.24
C LEU A 6 8.15 -6.88 -7.06
N THR A 7 8.56 -6.24 -5.96
CA THR A 7 7.72 -6.03 -4.78
C THR A 7 6.54 -5.13 -5.12
N PHE A 8 6.78 -4.00 -5.78
CA PHE A 8 5.73 -3.11 -6.27
C PHE A 8 4.74 -3.84 -7.18
N ALA A 9 5.22 -4.54 -8.20
CA ALA A 9 4.38 -5.27 -9.14
C ALA A 9 3.54 -6.35 -8.44
N TYR A 10 4.14 -7.09 -7.50
CA TYR A 10 3.44 -8.06 -6.67
C TYR A 10 2.27 -7.41 -5.93
N PHE A 11 2.52 -6.34 -5.16
CA PHE A 11 1.46 -5.70 -4.38
C PHE A 11 0.37 -5.09 -5.25
N VAL A 12 0.71 -4.43 -6.37
CA VAL A 12 -0.29 -3.85 -7.29
C VAL A 12 -1.21 -4.92 -7.87
N VAL A 13 -0.67 -6.04 -8.38
CA VAL A 13 -1.49 -7.11 -8.99
C VAL A 13 -2.46 -7.72 -7.98
N PHE A 14 -2.00 -7.94 -6.75
CA PHE A 14 -2.81 -8.51 -5.69
C PHE A 14 -3.85 -7.52 -5.17
N ASP A 15 -3.50 -6.25 -5.05
CA ASP A 15 -4.41 -5.24 -4.51
C ASP A 15 -5.54 -4.87 -5.45
N ILE A 16 -5.37 -4.98 -6.77
CA ILE A 16 -6.49 -4.91 -7.73
C ILE A 16 -7.53 -6.01 -7.46
N ARG A 17 -7.13 -7.12 -6.82
CA ARG A 17 -8.03 -8.22 -6.42
C ARG A 17 -8.59 -8.06 -5.00
N GLY A 18 -8.17 -7.01 -4.29
CA GLY A 18 -8.59 -6.74 -2.92
C GLY A 18 -7.87 -7.57 -1.86
N TRP A 19 -6.82 -8.35 -2.17
CA TRP A 19 -6.11 -9.15 -1.17
C TRP A 19 -4.70 -9.51 -1.61
N THR A 20 -3.79 -9.65 -0.63
CA THR A 20 -2.50 -10.32 -0.80
C THR A 20 -2.50 -11.61 0.03
N PRO A 21 -1.67 -12.63 -0.26
CA PRO A 21 -1.57 -13.83 0.55
C PRO A 21 -1.47 -13.56 2.06
N GLY A 22 -0.62 -12.62 2.47
CA GLY A 22 -0.50 -12.22 3.87
C GLY A 22 -1.77 -11.56 4.42
N LYS A 23 -2.41 -10.65 3.67
CA LYS A 23 -3.69 -10.04 4.07
C LYS A 23 -4.78 -11.11 4.23
N LYS A 24 -4.86 -12.05 3.28
CA LYS A 24 -5.84 -13.14 3.30
C LYS A 24 -5.65 -14.08 4.48
N MET A 25 -4.40 -14.40 4.84
CA MET A 25 -4.10 -15.18 6.06
C MET A 25 -4.56 -14.47 7.34
N LEU A 26 -4.58 -13.14 7.35
CA LEU A 26 -5.03 -12.32 8.48
C LEU A 26 -6.51 -11.96 8.43
N GLY A 27 -7.27 -12.46 7.45
CA GLY A 27 -8.68 -12.08 7.23
C GLY A 27 -8.86 -10.63 6.82
N LEU A 28 -7.87 -10.04 6.16
CA LEU A 28 -7.88 -8.65 5.68
C LEU A 28 -8.14 -8.59 4.18
N SER A 29 -8.94 -7.60 3.78
CA SER A 29 -9.23 -7.26 2.40
C SER A 29 -8.99 -5.77 2.19
N VAL A 30 -8.61 -5.41 0.98
CA VAL A 30 -8.50 -4.03 0.54
C VAL A 30 -9.77 -3.66 -0.22
N ARG A 31 -10.33 -2.49 0.08
CA ARG A 31 -11.40 -1.87 -0.69
C ARG A 31 -10.99 -0.52 -1.25
N GLY A 32 -11.45 -0.26 -2.45
CA GLY A 32 -11.44 1.06 -3.05
C GLY A 32 -12.47 1.99 -2.37
N PRO A 33 -12.43 3.28 -2.69
CA PRO A 33 -13.27 4.31 -2.07
C PRO A 33 -14.78 4.05 -2.23
N GLY A 34 -15.17 3.35 -3.29
CA GLY A 34 -16.57 2.99 -3.60
C GLY A 34 -17.02 1.62 -3.07
N GLY A 35 -16.26 0.97 -2.17
CA GLY A 35 -16.66 -0.31 -1.57
C GLY A 35 -16.39 -1.57 -2.42
N GLY A 36 -15.85 -1.43 -3.62
CA GLY A 36 -15.35 -2.53 -4.46
C GLY A 36 -13.83 -2.74 -4.32
N ASN A 37 -13.24 -3.55 -5.20
CA ASN A 37 -11.78 -3.67 -5.26
C ASN A 37 -11.14 -2.37 -5.79
N PRO A 38 -9.90 -2.04 -5.38
CA PRO A 38 -9.14 -0.94 -5.94
C PRO A 38 -8.96 -1.02 -7.45
N THR A 39 -9.00 0.12 -8.14
CA THR A 39 -8.60 0.20 -9.54
C THR A 39 -7.08 0.03 -9.68
N PRO A 40 -6.55 -0.32 -10.88
CA PRO A 40 -5.11 -0.38 -11.12
C PRO A 40 -4.36 0.91 -10.74
N GLN A 41 -4.98 2.06 -10.97
CA GLN A 41 -4.44 3.37 -10.62
C GLN A 41 -4.36 3.55 -9.10
N GLN A 42 -5.42 3.20 -8.38
CA GLN A 42 -5.46 3.29 -6.92
C GLN A 42 -4.44 2.35 -6.26
N ALA A 43 -4.36 1.11 -6.74
CA ALA A 43 -3.36 0.15 -6.27
C ALA A 43 -1.93 0.64 -6.53
N SER A 44 -1.67 1.21 -7.71
CA SER A 44 -0.35 1.75 -8.05
C SER A 44 0.04 2.93 -7.15
N ILE A 45 -0.87 3.85 -6.86
CA ILE A 45 -0.59 5.01 -6.01
C ILE A 45 -0.33 4.57 -4.57
N ARG A 46 -1.15 3.66 -4.03
CA ARG A 46 -0.96 3.19 -2.65
C ARG A 46 0.38 2.50 -2.48
N GLU A 47 0.79 1.67 -3.44
CA GLU A 47 2.00 0.86 -3.32
C GLU A 47 3.27 1.57 -3.81
N ALA A 48 3.16 2.81 -4.33
CA ALA A 48 4.26 3.55 -4.95
C ALA A 48 5.48 3.76 -4.02
N PHE A 49 5.28 3.77 -2.69
CA PHE A 49 6.39 3.90 -1.74
C PHE A 49 7.41 2.75 -1.85
N ASN A 50 7.01 1.57 -2.34
CA ASN A 50 7.94 0.45 -2.60
C ASN A 50 9.00 0.80 -3.64
N LEU A 51 8.73 1.77 -4.53
CA LEU A 51 9.66 2.22 -5.57
C LEU A 51 10.80 3.08 -5.00
N LEU A 52 10.68 3.61 -3.77
CA LEU A 52 11.75 4.38 -3.12
C LEU A 52 13.03 3.54 -2.98
N ASN A 53 12.91 2.23 -2.78
CA ASN A 53 14.03 1.28 -2.69
C ASN A 53 14.81 1.10 -4.00
N ILE A 54 14.36 1.67 -5.12
CA ILE A 54 15.09 1.65 -6.39
C ILE A 54 16.23 2.68 -6.37
N ILE A 55 16.12 3.75 -5.58
CA ILE A 55 17.11 4.83 -5.54
C ILE A 55 18.40 4.31 -4.88
N PRO A 56 19.56 4.32 -5.58
CA PRO A 56 20.82 3.86 -5.01
C PRO A 56 21.22 4.66 -3.77
N PHE A 57 21.88 4.01 -2.82
CA PHE A 57 22.42 4.56 -1.56
C PHE A 57 21.38 5.09 -0.55
N ILE A 58 20.36 5.83 -0.99
CA ILE A 58 19.37 6.48 -0.12
C ILE A 58 18.01 5.77 -0.10
N GLY A 59 17.73 4.87 -1.05
CA GLY A 59 16.41 4.25 -1.19
C GLY A 59 15.95 3.46 0.03
N GLY A 60 16.88 2.76 0.69
CA GLY A 60 16.60 2.04 1.94
C GLY A 60 16.19 2.97 3.08
N LEU A 61 16.89 4.10 3.22
CA LEU A 61 16.58 5.11 4.24
C LEU A 61 15.23 5.79 3.95
N LEU A 62 14.98 6.18 2.70
CA LEU A 62 13.70 6.76 2.28
C LEU A 62 12.53 5.80 2.51
N SER A 63 12.73 4.52 2.23
CA SER A 63 11.70 3.50 2.44
C SER A 63 11.40 3.29 3.93
N LEU A 64 12.42 3.30 4.78
CA LEU A 64 12.22 3.25 6.23
C LEU A 64 11.41 4.45 6.74
N ILE A 65 11.77 5.66 6.30
CA ILE A 65 11.04 6.87 6.66
C ILE A 65 9.58 6.77 6.17
N ALA A 66 9.36 6.33 4.93
CA ALA A 66 8.01 6.17 4.38
C ALA A 66 7.17 5.18 5.19
N VAL A 67 7.74 4.04 5.58
CA VAL A 67 7.06 3.05 6.43
C VAL A 67 6.68 3.64 7.79
N ILE A 68 7.57 4.41 8.42
CA ILE A 68 7.26 5.08 9.69
C ILE A 68 6.12 6.08 9.52
N VAL A 69 6.17 6.91 8.48
CA VAL A 69 5.10 7.89 8.20
C VAL A 69 3.77 7.19 7.94
N ILE A 70 3.76 6.11 7.15
CA ILE A 70 2.55 5.31 6.89
C ILE A 70 2.01 4.73 8.20
N ALA A 71 2.86 4.12 9.04
CA ALA A 71 2.43 3.53 10.31
C ALA A 71 1.83 4.58 11.27
N VAL A 72 2.49 5.74 11.43
CA VAL A 72 2.01 6.82 12.30
C VAL A 72 0.69 7.39 11.76
N THR A 73 0.58 7.61 10.45
CA THR A 73 -0.64 8.18 9.85
C THR A 73 -1.82 7.23 9.93
N ILE A 74 -1.61 5.92 9.70
CA ILE A 74 -2.63 4.88 9.94
C ILE A 74 -3.09 4.90 11.40
N ASN A 75 -2.14 4.97 12.35
CA ASN A 75 -2.48 4.90 13.77
C ASN A 75 -3.31 6.12 14.23
N SER A 76 -2.97 7.30 13.72
CA SER A 76 -3.65 8.57 14.02
C SER A 76 -4.95 8.78 13.23
N SER A 77 -5.25 7.95 12.23
CA SER A 77 -6.45 8.06 11.41
C SER A 77 -7.66 7.36 12.05
N PRO A 78 -8.85 8.01 12.11
CA PRO A 78 -10.06 7.39 12.62
C PRO A 78 -10.55 6.22 11.75
N THR A 79 -10.20 6.22 10.46
CA THR A 79 -10.54 5.17 9.49
C THR A 79 -9.40 4.17 9.27
N LYS A 80 -8.31 4.28 10.05
CA LYS A 80 -7.09 3.47 9.90
C LYS A 80 -6.48 3.54 8.49
N GLN A 81 -6.57 4.71 7.87
CA GLN A 81 -5.96 5.02 6.56
C GLN A 81 -4.64 5.75 6.72
N GLY A 82 -3.62 5.38 5.94
CA GLY A 82 -2.39 6.15 5.85
C GLY A 82 -2.47 7.22 4.77
N LYS A 83 -1.53 8.16 4.73
CA LYS A 83 -1.49 9.17 3.65
C LYS A 83 -1.45 8.55 2.24
N HIS A 84 -0.79 7.41 2.08
CA HIS A 84 -0.78 6.68 0.80
C HIS A 84 -2.16 6.18 0.34
N ASP A 85 -3.07 5.91 1.29
CA ASP A 85 -4.42 5.46 1.03
C ASP A 85 -5.30 6.64 0.62
N GLU A 86 -5.14 7.76 1.32
CA GLU A 86 -5.79 9.04 0.99
C GLU A 86 -5.40 9.50 -0.41
N LEU A 87 -4.10 9.44 -0.73
CA LEU A 87 -3.58 9.74 -2.07
C LEU A 87 -4.13 8.78 -3.14
N ALA A 88 -4.42 7.52 -2.77
CA ALA A 88 -5.09 6.55 -3.63
C ALA A 88 -6.62 6.75 -3.71
N GLY A 89 -7.13 7.94 -3.34
CA GLY A 89 -8.55 8.28 -3.37
C GLY A 89 -9.33 7.83 -2.14
N GLY A 90 -8.67 7.36 -1.09
CA GLY A 90 -9.27 6.88 0.14
C GLY A 90 -9.48 5.36 0.17
N THR A 91 -8.51 4.57 -0.30
CA THR A 91 -8.58 3.10 -0.17
C THR A 91 -8.54 2.67 1.30
N GLN A 92 -9.15 1.54 1.65
CA GLN A 92 -9.18 1.06 3.03
C GLN A 92 -8.80 -0.41 3.13
N VAL A 93 -8.15 -0.77 4.22
CA VAL A 93 -7.97 -2.17 4.62
C VAL A 93 -9.06 -2.50 5.64
N VAL A 94 -9.93 -3.42 5.28
CA VAL A 94 -11.05 -3.89 6.10
C VAL A 94 -10.79 -5.33 6.55
N ARG A 95 -11.27 -5.67 7.74
CA ARG A 95 -11.36 -7.08 8.15
C ARG A 95 -12.59 -7.70 7.50
N GLY A 96 -12.42 -8.85 6.87
CA GLY A 96 -13.50 -9.66 6.29
C GLY A 96 -14.30 -10.40 7.34
#